data_AF-A0A392R7J1-F1
#
_entry.id   AF-A0A392R7J1-F1
#
_cell.length_a   1.000
_cell.length_b   1.000
_cell.length_c   1.000
_cell.angle_alpha   90.00
_cell.angle_beta   90.00
_cell.angle_gamma   90.00
#
_symmetry.space_group_name_H-M   'P 1'
#
loop_
_entity.id
_entity.type
_entity.pdbx_description
1 polymer ?
#
loop_
_entity_poly.entity_id
_entity_poly.type
_entity_poly.pdbx_seq_one_letter_code
_entity_poly.pdbx_strand_id
1 'polypeptide(L)'
;NEYWMIGNGRSIDVWNSCWLDSGFKISDMELVIPPHIVSCKIADLVEENGDWKWSLLDDWLPIDIKDKMRAITVSLHDDDHDVSVRIFGSQ
;
A
#
# COMPACT_ATOMS: atom_id res chain seq x y z
N ASN A 1 -15.63 5.46 9.01
CA ASN A 1 -14.22 5.53 8.57
C ASN A 1 -13.61 4.16 8.76
N GLU A 2 -13.44 3.43 7.67
CA GLU A 2 -12.71 2.17 7.66
C GLU A 2 -11.22 2.50 7.54
N TYR A 3 -10.44 2.13 8.54
CA TYR A 3 -8.98 2.28 8.52
C TYR A 3 -8.37 0.93 8.19
N TRP A 4 -7.69 0.83 7.05
CA TRP A 4 -6.95 -0.36 6.68
C TRP A 4 -5.61 -0.36 7.44
N MET A 5 -5.48 -1.23 8.43
CA MET A 5 -4.16 -1.56 8.98
C MET A 5 -3.49 -2.52 8.00
N ILE A 6 -2.42 -2.06 7.37
CA ILE A 6 -1.60 -2.89 6.49
C ILE A 6 -0.65 -3.67 7.40
N GLY A 7 -0.89 -4.97 7.52
CA GLY A 7 -0.01 -5.87 8.27
C GLY A 7 1.19 -6.21 7.39
N ASN A 8 1.27 -7.48 6.96
CA ASN A 8 2.36 -7.95 6.12
C ASN A 8 2.27 -7.47 4.66
N GLY A 9 1.12 -6.94 4.19
CA GLY A 9 0.98 -6.39 2.84
C GLY A 9 1.14 -7.40 1.71
N ARG A 10 1.17 -8.71 1.99
CA ARG A 10 1.30 -9.79 0.98
C ARG A 10 -0.02 -10.08 0.27
N SER A 11 -1.14 -9.77 0.92
CA SER A 11 -2.48 -9.98 0.33
C SER A 11 -3.02 -8.75 -0.40
N ILE A 12 -2.45 -7.56 -0.13
CA ILE A 12 -2.97 -6.29 -0.64
C ILE A 12 -2.26 -5.92 -1.94
N ASP A 13 -3.06 -5.76 -2.99
CA ASP A 13 -2.61 -5.26 -4.28
C ASP A 13 -2.33 -3.76 -4.19
N VAL A 14 -1.12 -3.33 -4.55
CA VAL A 14 -0.70 -1.92 -4.38
C VAL A 14 -1.56 -0.99 -5.20
N TRP A 15 -1.91 -1.40 -6.42
CA TRP A 15 -2.49 -0.48 -7.39
C TRP A 15 -4.02 -0.51 -7.36
N ASN A 16 -4.58 -1.72 -7.29
CA ASN A 16 -6.02 -1.94 -7.40
C ASN A 16 -6.76 -1.93 -6.05
N SER A 17 -6.05 -1.79 -4.93
CA SER A 17 -6.66 -1.74 -3.59
C SER A 17 -6.73 -0.32 -3.03
N CYS A 18 -7.75 -0.08 -2.20
CA CYS A 18 -7.98 1.21 -1.53
C CYS A 18 -7.28 1.28 -0.17
N TRP A 19 -5.95 1.12 -0.16
CA TRP A 19 -5.17 1.06 1.08
C TRP A 19 -4.60 2.43 1.51
N LEU A 20 -4.47 3.38 0.57
CA LEU A 20 -4.02 4.75 0.84
C LEU A 20 -5.14 5.64 1.37
N ASP A 21 -6.34 5.52 0.81
CA ASP A 21 -7.51 6.28 1.20
C ASP A 21 -8.78 5.50 0.85
N SER A 22 -9.85 5.71 1.61
CA SER A 22 -11.07 4.92 1.48
C SER A 22 -11.76 5.25 0.15
N GLY A 23 -11.80 4.25 -0.74
CA GLY A 23 -12.34 4.44 -2.10
C GLY A 23 -11.34 5.03 -3.11
N PHE A 24 -10.09 5.26 -2.71
CA PHE A 24 -9.04 5.75 -3.60
C PHE A 24 -8.12 4.63 -4.04
N LYS A 25 -8.01 4.41 -5.35
CA LYS A 25 -7.09 3.43 -5.95
C LYS A 25 -6.01 4.16 -6.71
N ILE A 26 -4.77 3.70 -6.58
CA ILE A 26 -3.67 4.28 -7.37
C ILE A 26 -3.89 4.01 -8.86
N SER A 27 -4.44 2.85 -9.22
CA SER A 27 -4.82 2.53 -10.60
C SER A 27 -5.88 3.44 -11.20
N ASP A 28 -6.63 4.19 -10.37
CA ASP A 28 -7.62 5.16 -10.84
C ASP A 28 -6.96 6.49 -11.24
N MET A 29 -5.79 6.79 -10.67
CA MET A 29 -4.96 7.85 -11.21
C MET A 29 -4.48 7.42 -12.60
N GLU A 30 -4.48 8.36 -13.55
CA GLU A 30 -4.03 8.19 -14.94
C GLU A 30 -2.49 8.02 -15.02
N LEU A 31 -1.95 7.13 -14.18
CA LEU A 31 -0.53 6.82 -14.03
C LEU A 31 -0.18 5.60 -14.87
N VAL A 32 0.98 5.66 -15.53
CA VAL A 32 1.51 4.53 -16.29
C VAL A 32 2.28 3.63 -15.34
N ILE A 33 1.58 2.66 -14.73
CA ILE A 33 2.20 1.66 -13.86
C ILE A 33 3.07 0.74 -14.73
N PRO A 34 4.36 0.58 -14.43
CA PRO A 34 5.23 -0.30 -15.18
C PRO A 34 4.73 -1.76 -15.13
N PRO A 35 4.76 -2.48 -16.26
CA PRO A 35 4.21 -3.84 -16.34
C PRO A 35 4.95 -4.85 -15.46
N HIS A 36 6.19 -4.54 -15.06
CA HIS A 36 6.98 -5.40 -14.18
C HIS A 36 6.57 -5.29 -12.70
N ILE A 37 5.83 -4.24 -12.31
CA ILE A 37 5.30 -4.07 -10.94
C ILE A 37 3.79 -4.02 -10.87
N VAL A 38 3.07 -4.03 -11.99
CA VAL A 38 1.59 -3.93 -12.03
C VAL A 38 0.87 -5.07 -11.27
N SER A 39 1.51 -6.21 -11.08
CA SER A 39 0.96 -7.34 -10.31
C SER A 39 1.60 -7.52 -8.93
N CYS A 40 2.47 -6.59 -8.54
CA CYS A 40 3.15 -6.63 -7.25
C CYS A 40 2.23 -6.26 -6.09
N LYS A 41 2.50 -6.89 -4.94
CA LYS A 41 1.83 -6.64 -3.67
C LYS A 41 2.59 -5.58 -2.88
N ILE A 42 2.00 -5.07 -1.81
CA ILE A 42 2.66 -4.08 -0.96
C ILE A 42 3.98 -4.66 -0.45
N ALA A 43 3.96 -5.90 0.05
CA ALA A 43 5.12 -6.67 0.48
C ALA A 43 6.25 -6.77 -0.57
N ASP A 44 5.92 -6.72 -1.86
CA ASP A 44 6.90 -6.84 -2.94
C ASP A 44 7.54 -5.48 -3.28
N LEU A 45 6.80 -4.39 -3.02
CA LEU A 45 7.26 -3.01 -3.17
C LEU A 45 7.87 -2.42 -1.90
N VAL A 46 7.83 -3.15 -0.79
CA VAL A 46 8.62 -2.85 0.41
C VAL A 46 9.82 -3.78 0.50
N GLU A 47 10.89 -3.27 1.09
CA GLU A 47 12.11 -3.99 1.44
C GLU A 47 11.95 -4.64 2.81
N GLU A 48 12.82 -5.59 3.16
CA GLU A 48 12.75 -6.35 4.42
C GLU A 48 12.78 -5.48 5.70
N ASN A 49 13.28 -4.25 5.60
CA ASN A 49 13.32 -3.25 6.66
C ASN A 49 11.96 -2.54 6.88
N GLY A 50 10.96 -2.78 6.01
CA GLY A 50 9.68 -2.07 6.01
C GLY A 50 9.68 -0.74 5.26
N ASP A 51 10.79 -0.36 4.62
CA ASP A 51 10.87 0.79 3.73
C ASP A 51 10.39 0.44 2.32
N TRP A 52 9.79 1.43 1.64
CA TRP A 52 9.39 1.27 0.25
C TRP A 52 10.59 1.28 -0.69
N LYS A 53 10.52 0.51 -1.77
CA LYS A 53 11.49 0.50 -2.88
C LYS A 53 11.37 1.79 -3.69
N TRP A 54 11.81 2.91 -3.11
CA TRP A 54 11.76 4.23 -3.74
C TRP A 54 12.48 4.24 -5.09
N SER A 55 13.52 3.43 -5.28
CA SER A 55 14.20 3.29 -6.58
C SER A 55 13.27 2.85 -7.73
N LEU A 56 12.18 2.14 -7.43
CA LEU A 56 11.18 1.71 -8.43
C LEU A 56 9.98 2.65 -8.51
N LEU A 57 9.67 3.35 -7.43
CA LEU A 57 8.49 4.21 -7.32
C LEU A 57 8.82 5.66 -7.71
N ASP A 58 10.01 6.16 -7.41
CA ASP A 58 10.39 7.55 -7.61
C ASP A 58 10.38 7.98 -9.08
N ASP A 59 10.67 7.04 -9.98
CA ASP A 59 10.81 7.24 -11.43
C ASP A 59 9.51 7.68 -12.12
N TRP A 60 8.35 7.19 -11.66
CA TRP A 60 7.06 7.40 -12.32
C TRP A 60 5.93 7.82 -11.36
N LEU A 61 6.11 7.69 -10.04
CA LEU A 61 5.08 7.98 -9.05
C LEU A 61 5.15 9.45 -8.61
N PRO A 62 4.00 10.18 -8.63
CA PRO A 62 3.95 11.57 -8.21
C PRO A 62 4.19 11.73 -6.71
N ILE A 63 4.70 12.91 -6.33
CA ILE A 63 5.10 13.20 -4.95
C ILE A 63 3.93 13.11 -3.96
N ASP A 64 2.70 13.43 -4.37
CA ASP A 64 1.50 13.34 -3.54
C ASP A 64 1.23 11.91 -3.06
N ILE A 65 1.47 10.92 -3.91
CA ILE A 65 1.30 9.52 -3.56
C ILE A 65 2.49 9.04 -2.74
N LYS A 66 3.71 9.46 -3.11
CA LYS A 66 4.91 9.15 -2.33
C LYS A 66 4.78 9.63 -0.88
N ASP A 67 4.26 10.83 -0.65
CA ASP A 67 4.05 11.37 0.70
C ASP A 67 3.06 10.52 1.50
N LYS A 68 1.92 10.15 0.91
CA LYS A 68 0.95 9.24 1.53
C LYS A 68 1.55 7.86 1.83
N MET A 69 2.34 7.31 0.91
CA MET A 69 3.04 6.03 1.11
C MET A 69 4.09 6.12 2.24
N ARG A 70 4.86 7.22 2.33
CA ARG A 70 5.83 7.46 3.42
C ARG A 70 5.16 7.56 4.78
N ALA A 71 3.95 8.09 4.82
CA ALA A 71 3.16 8.13 6.05
C ALA A 71 2.67 6.75 6.51
N ILE A 72 2.79 5.72 5.65
CA ILE A 72 2.36 4.35 5.93
C ILE A 72 3.60 3.49 6.22
N THR A 73 3.69 3.04 7.47
CA THR A 73 4.71 2.07 7.89
C THR A 73 4.17 0.66 7.70
N VAL A 74 4.82 -0.13 6.83
CA VAL A 74 4.48 -1.54 6.64
C VAL A 74 5.28 -2.36 7.64
N SER A 75 4.57 -3.01 8.57
CA SER A 75 5.21 -3.88 9.57
C SER A 75 5.32 -5.28 8.98
N LEU A 76 6.44 -5.59 8.32
CA LEU A 76 6.75 -6.92 7.75
C LEU A 76 7.09 -7.97 8.83
N HIS A 77 6.41 -7.94 9.97
CA HIS A 77 6.58 -8.97 10.98
C HIS A 77 5.81 -10.21 10.56
N ASP A 78 6.51 -11.32 10.30
CA ASP A 78 5.93 -12.57 9.76
C ASP A 78 4.89 -13.21 10.71
N ASP A 79 4.86 -12.77 11.98
CA ASP A 79 3.88 -13.19 13.01
C ASP A 79 2.58 -12.37 13.01
N ASP A 80 2.53 -11.24 12.28
CA ASP A 80 1.37 -10.35 12.21
C ASP A 80 0.55 -10.61 10.93
N HIS A 81 -0.56 -11.33 11.10
CA HIS A 81 -1.56 -11.49 10.05
C HIS A 81 -2.19 -10.12 9.72
N ASP A 82 -2.41 -9.77 8.44
CA ASP A 82 -3.13 -8.55 8.05
C ASP A 82 -4.48 -8.45 8.75
N VAL A 83 -4.52 -7.70 9.84
CA VAL A 83 -5.72 -7.45 10.63
C VAL A 83 -6.51 -6.34 9.97
N SER A 84 -7.54 -6.72 9.20
CA SER A 84 -8.57 -5.77 8.79
C SER A 84 -9.39 -5.37 10.03
N VAL A 85 -8.95 -4.32 10.72
CA VAL A 85 -9.72 -3.68 11.80
C VAL A 85 -10.99 -3.08 11.20
N ARG A 86 -12.08 -3.87 11.26
CA ARG A 86 -13.43 -3.36 11.05
C ARG A 86 -13.83 -2.69 12.35
N ILE A 87 -13.60 -1.38 12.49
CA ILE A 87 -14.23 -0.62 13.57
C ILE A 87 -15.73 -0.63 13.28
N PHE A 88 -16.46 -1.61 13.83
CA PHE A 88 -17.90 -1.49 13.98
C PHE A 88 -18.14 -0.35 14.95
N GLY A 89 -18.44 0.83 14.42
CA GLY A 89 -19.03 1.90 15.22
C GLY A 89 -20.33 1.36 15.81
N SER A 90 -20.27 0.94 17.07
CA SER A 90 -21.44 0.53 17.84
C SER A 90 -22.33 1.76 18.03
N GLN A 91 -23.56 1.69 17.54
CA GLN A 91 -24.63 2.60 17.93
C GLN A 91 -25.57 1.89 18.89
#